data_AF-A0A948UFL8-F1
#
_entry.id   AF-A0A948UFL8-F1
#
_cell.length_a   1.000
_cell.length_b   1.000
_cell.length_c   1.000
_cell.angle_alpha   90.00
_cell.angle_beta   90.00
_cell.angle_gamma   90.00
#
_symmetry.space_group_name_H-M   'P 1'
#
loop_
_entity.id
_entity.type
_entity.pdbx_description
1 polymer ?
#
loop_
_entity_poly.entity_id
_entity_poly.type
_entity_poly.pdbx_seq_one_letter_code
_entity_poly.pdbx_strand_id
1 'polypeptide(L)'
;MNNITLFTIGYSGFTLNEFIDVLSRHGITAIADVRSVPYSKFKPEYNSDHLRIELKNNGIEYVFLGDLCGARIDANECYVNGKADYMRIPLKSATNSGAFRPPVPE
;
A
#
# COMPACT_ATOMS: atom_id res chain seq x y z
N MET A 1 -7.36 -22.18 -17.29
CA MET A 1 -7.27 -20.79 -16.78
C MET A 1 -6.06 -20.74 -15.86
N ASN A 2 -5.18 -19.76 -16.03
CA ASN A 2 -4.07 -19.57 -15.10
C ASN A 2 -4.62 -18.89 -13.85
N ASN A 3 -4.54 -19.55 -12.71
CA ASN A 3 -4.86 -18.91 -11.44
C ASN A 3 -3.76 -17.92 -11.10
N ILE A 4 -4.12 -16.65 -10.93
CA ILE A 4 -3.23 -15.63 -10.40
C ILE A 4 -3.41 -15.66 -8.88
N THR A 5 -2.32 -15.95 -8.15
CA THR A 5 -2.31 -15.90 -6.69
C THR A 5 -1.76 -14.55 -6.25
N LEU A 6 -2.51 -13.85 -5.40
CA LEU A 6 -2.11 -12.59 -4.79
C LEU A 6 -1.91 -12.79 -3.29
N PHE A 7 -0.81 -12.26 -2.76
CA PHE A 7 -0.52 -12.24 -1.32
C PHE A 7 -0.64 -10.82 -0.79
N THR A 8 -1.07 -10.69 0.47
CA THR A 8 -1.13 -9.40 1.18
C THR A 8 -0.30 -9.49 2.45
N ILE A 9 0.44 -8.43 2.76
CA ILE A 9 1.24 -8.35 3.99
C ILE A 9 1.20 -6.92 4.53
N GLY A 10 1.03 -6.80 5.85
CA GLY A 10 1.25 -5.56 6.59
C GLY A 10 2.59 -5.61 7.32
N TYR A 11 3.24 -4.45 7.50
CA TYR A 11 4.54 -4.36 8.18
C TYR A 11 4.44 -4.18 9.70
N SER A 12 3.23 -3.99 10.25
CA SER A 12 3.04 -3.82 11.70
C SER A 12 3.44 -5.10 12.44
N GLY A 13 4.34 -4.98 13.41
CA GLY A 13 4.83 -6.12 14.20
C GLY A 13 6.06 -6.82 13.64
N PHE A 14 6.57 -6.40 12.47
CA PHE A 14 7.81 -6.92 11.91
C PHE A 14 8.95 -5.91 12.01
N THR A 15 10.12 -6.38 12.40
CA THR A 15 11.38 -5.73 11.98
C THR A 15 11.55 -5.89 10.47
N LEU A 16 12.38 -5.06 9.85
CA LEU A 16 12.58 -5.12 8.40
C LEU A 16 13.14 -6.48 7.93
N ASN A 17 14.05 -7.07 8.72
CA ASN A 17 14.61 -8.38 8.40
C ASN A 17 13.54 -9.49 8.48
N GLU A 18 12.73 -9.51 9.54
CA GLU A 18 11.63 -10.50 9.65
C GLU A 18 10.64 -10.37 8.50
N PHE A 19 10.37 -9.13 8.06
CA PHE A 19 9.51 -8.89 6.90
C PHE A 19 10.12 -9.50 5.63
N ILE A 20 11.39 -9.25 5.34
CA ILE A 20 12.11 -9.82 4.18
C ILE A 20 12.19 -11.35 4.26
N ASP A 21 12.39 -11.91 5.45
CA ASP A 21 12.41 -13.35 5.67
C ASP A 21 11.05 -13.99 5.36
N VAL A 22 9.94 -13.34 5.73
CA VAL A 22 8.59 -13.79 5.37
C VAL A 22 8.42 -13.79 3.85
N LEU A 23 8.83 -12.73 3.17
CA LEU A 23 8.73 -12.64 1.70
C LEU A 23 9.52 -13.76 1.02
N SER A 24 10.77 -13.97 1.45
CA SER A 24 11.66 -14.99 0.92
C SER A 24 11.11 -16.40 1.12
N ARG A 25 10.58 -16.71 2.32
CA ARG A 25 9.96 -18.02 2.61
C ARG A 25 8.75 -18.33 1.73
N HIS A 26 8.04 -17.31 1.26
CA HIS A 26 6.91 -17.46 0.35
C HIS A 26 7.29 -17.30 -1.12
N GLY A 27 8.59 -17.15 -1.45
CA GLY A 27 9.06 -16.99 -2.82
C GLY A 27 8.57 -15.70 -3.50
N ILE A 28 8.30 -14.65 -2.72
CA ILE A 28 7.83 -13.37 -3.24
C ILE A 28 9.01 -12.64 -3.86
N THR A 29 8.88 -12.29 -5.15
CA THR A 29 9.92 -11.58 -5.91
C THR A 29 9.60 -10.11 -6.16
N ALA A 30 8.40 -9.63 -5.78
CA ALA A 30 8.03 -8.24 -5.89
C ALA A 30 7.01 -7.81 -4.81
N ILE A 31 7.13 -6.57 -4.35
CA ILE A 31 6.18 -5.89 -3.47
C ILE A 31 5.52 -4.74 -4.24
N ALA A 32 4.19 -4.69 -4.18
CA ALA A 32 3.41 -3.53 -4.59
C ALA A 32 3.02 -2.70 -3.35
N ASP A 33 3.61 -1.52 -3.20
CA ASP A 33 3.30 -0.59 -2.12
C ASP A 33 2.08 0.27 -2.47
N VAL A 34 0.95 -0.05 -1.86
CA VAL A 34 -0.33 0.64 -2.09
C VAL A 34 -0.56 1.82 -1.14
N ARG A 35 0.43 2.18 -0.30
CA ARG A 35 0.29 3.30 0.64
C ARG A 35 0.28 4.62 -0.12
N SER A 36 -0.75 5.45 0.06
CA SER A 36 -0.76 6.80 -0.54
C SER A 36 0.44 7.66 -0.12
N VAL A 37 0.92 7.48 1.11
CA VAL A 37 2.13 8.15 1.62
C VAL A 37 3.02 7.04 2.20
N PRO A 38 4.04 6.57 1.45
CA PRO A 38 4.89 5.45 1.86
C PRO A 38 6.01 5.91 2.81
N TYR A 39 5.67 6.79 3.76
CA TYR A 39 6.57 7.37 4.75
C TYR A 39 5.95 7.31 6.14
N SER A 40 6.76 6.90 7.12
CA SER A 40 6.40 6.81 8.52
C SER A 40 7.50 7.42 9.40
N LYS A 41 7.10 8.30 10.32
CA LYS A 41 8.02 8.81 11.37
C LYS A 41 8.36 7.76 12.42
N PHE A 42 7.45 6.81 12.67
CA PHE A 42 7.60 5.78 13.70
C PHE A 42 8.36 4.54 13.19
N LYS A 43 8.36 4.34 11.88
CA LYS A 43 8.97 3.19 11.20
C LYS A 43 9.80 3.65 9.99
N PRO A 44 10.88 4.43 10.20
CA PRO A 44 11.69 4.96 9.11
C PRO A 44 12.30 3.89 8.20
N GLU A 45 12.51 2.68 8.74
CA GLU A 45 13.02 1.52 8.01
C GLU A 45 12.06 1.05 6.89
N TYR A 46 10.78 1.41 6.98
CA TYR A 46 9.74 1.15 5.98
C TYR A 46 9.41 2.36 5.09
N ASN A 47 10.20 3.43 5.15
CA ASN A 47 10.11 4.51 4.17
C ASN A 47 10.51 3.99 2.79
N SER A 48 9.84 4.45 1.73
CA SER A 48 9.98 3.93 0.37
C SER A 48 11.44 3.81 -0.10
N ASP A 49 12.27 4.80 0.18
CA ASP A 49 13.66 4.82 -0.30
C ASP A 49 14.50 3.72 0.35
N HIS A 50 14.40 3.61 1.68
CA HIS A 50 15.09 2.57 2.44
C HIS A 50 14.56 1.18 2.10
N LEU A 51 13.24 1.02 2.11
CA LEU A 51 12.59 -0.26 1.81
C LEU A 51 12.93 -0.75 0.40
N ARG A 52 12.96 0.14 -0.59
CA ARG A 52 13.34 -0.20 -1.98
C ARG A 52 14.77 -0.74 -2.04
N ILE A 53 15.70 -0.12 -1.33
CA ILE A 53 17.11 -0.55 -1.30
C ILE A 53 17.22 -1.94 -0.67
N GLU A 54 16.61 -2.13 0.50
CA GLU A 54 16.68 -3.38 1.24
C GLU A 54 16.01 -4.54 0.49
N LEU A 55 14.85 -4.31 -0.12
CA LEU A 55 14.20 -5.31 -0.97
C LEU A 55 15.08 -5.67 -2.18
N LYS A 56 15.65 -4.67 -2.86
CA LYS A 56 16.54 -4.89 -4.01
C LYS A 56 17.79 -5.69 -3.65
N ASN A 57 18.39 -5.41 -2.49
CA ASN A 57 19.54 -6.17 -1.98
C ASN A 57 19.22 -7.65 -1.74
N ASN A 58 17.94 -7.97 -1.53
CA ASN A 58 17.43 -9.33 -1.34
C ASN A 58 16.75 -9.89 -2.60
N GLY A 59 16.92 -9.25 -3.76
CA GLY A 59 16.36 -9.73 -5.04
C GLY A 59 14.85 -9.58 -5.17
N ILE A 60 14.24 -8.67 -4.40
CA ILE A 60 12.80 -8.39 -4.41
C ILE A 60 12.58 -7.00 -5.03
N GLU A 61 11.76 -6.94 -6.07
CA GLU A 61 11.41 -5.69 -6.73
C GLU A 61 10.41 -4.87 -5.89
N TYR A 62 10.53 -3.55 -5.95
CA TYR A 62 9.61 -2.63 -5.29
C TYR A 62 8.90 -1.76 -6.30
N VAL A 63 7.57 -1.85 -6.32
CA VAL A 63 6.69 -1.06 -7.19
C VAL A 63 5.79 -0.19 -6.30
N PHE A 64 5.82 1.12 -6.53
CA PHE A 64 4.90 2.03 -5.88
C PHE A 64 3.58 2.11 -6.65
N LEU A 65 2.47 1.77 -6.00
CA LEU A 65 1.11 1.84 -6.55
C LEU A 65 0.18 2.73 -5.69
N GLY A 66 0.74 3.56 -4.80
CA GLY A 66 -0.05 4.43 -3.93
C GLY A 66 -0.93 5.44 -4.68
N ASP A 67 -0.54 5.85 -5.89
CA ASP A 67 -1.33 6.74 -6.73
C ASP A 67 -2.57 6.06 -7.34
N LEU A 68 -2.51 4.73 -7.53
CA LEU A 68 -3.58 3.94 -8.14
C LEU A 68 -4.49 3.30 -7.09
N CYS A 69 -3.90 2.80 -6.00
CA CYS A 69 -4.58 1.98 -5.00
C CYS A 69 -4.66 2.63 -3.61
N GLY A 70 -4.07 3.81 -3.44
CA GLY A 70 -4.03 4.48 -2.15
C GLY A 70 -5.38 5.06 -1.72
N ALA A 71 -5.69 4.93 -0.43
CA ALA A 71 -6.96 5.36 0.14
C ALA A 71 -7.03 6.87 0.47
N ARG A 72 -5.91 7.60 0.49
CA ARG A 72 -5.92 9.06 0.72
C ARG A 72 -6.33 9.77 -0.57
N ILE A 73 -7.25 10.71 -0.43
CA ILE A 73 -7.79 11.49 -1.53
C ILE A 73 -7.23 12.89 -1.44
N ASP A 74 -6.69 13.38 -2.54
CA ASP A 74 -6.18 14.75 -2.65
C ASP A 74 -7.34 15.75 -2.84
N ALA A 75 -8.24 15.78 -1.87
CA ALA A 75 -9.35 16.71 -1.80
C ALA A 75 -9.72 16.94 -0.33
N ASN A 76 -9.23 18.04 0.24
CA ASN A 76 -9.50 18.42 1.64
C ASN A 76 -11.01 18.51 1.95
N GLU A 77 -11.83 18.78 0.93
CA GLU A 77 -13.29 18.83 0.98
C GLU A 77 -13.92 17.49 1.43
N CYS A 78 -13.21 16.39 1.18
CA CYS A 78 -13.61 15.03 1.56
C CYS A 78 -13.26 14.70 3.02
N TYR A 79 -12.68 15.64 3.79
CA TYR A 79 -12.31 15.43 5.19
C TYR A 79 -13.14 16.33 6.11
N VAL A 80 -13.69 15.76 7.18
CA VAL A 80 -14.40 16.45 8.25
C VAL A 80 -13.69 16.14 9.56
N ASN A 81 -13.23 17.18 10.29
CA ASN A 81 -12.47 17.03 11.54
C ASN A 81 -11.25 16.09 11.42
N GLY A 82 -10.56 16.13 10.27
CA GLY A 82 -9.39 15.29 10.00
C GLY A 82 -9.69 13.82 9.68
N LYS A 83 -10.96 13.42 9.61
CA LYS A 83 -11.41 12.09 9.17
C LYS A 83 -12.00 12.17 7.77
N ALA A 84 -11.76 11.16 6.95
CA ALA A 84 -12.39 11.08 5.64
C ALA A 84 -13.91 10.88 5.81
N ASP A 85 -14.70 11.71 5.14
CA ASP A 85 -16.14 11.56 4.97
C ASP A 85 -16.40 10.84 3.65
N TYR A 86 -16.70 9.53 3.73
CA TYR A 86 -16.88 8.68 2.57
C TYR A 86 -18.03 9.09 1.65
N MET A 87 -18.98 9.91 2.12
CA MET A 87 -20.08 10.41 1.30
C MET A 87 -19.66 11.60 0.44
N ARG A 88 -18.59 12.30 0.82
CA ARG A 88 -18.04 13.45 0.09
C ARG A 88 -17.00 13.06 -0.94
N ILE A 89 -16.50 11.81 -0.87
CA ILE A 89 -15.55 11.27 -1.82
C ILE A 89 -16.26 11.10 -3.17
N PRO A 90 -15.92 11.90 -4.20
CA PRO A 90 -16.54 11.73 -5.50
C PRO A 90 -16.19 10.35 -6.05
N LEU A 91 -17.18 9.68 -6.63
CA LEU A 91 -16.95 8.49 -7.42
C LEU A 91 -16.06 8.90 -8.61
N LYS A 92 -14.75 8.65 -8.53
CA LYS A 92 -13.93 8.68 -9.75
C LYS A 92 -14.52 7.62 -10.66
N SER A 93 -15.05 8.04 -11.82
CA SER A 93 -15.36 7.14 -12.91
C SER A 93 -14.12 6.30 -13.15
N ALA A 94 -14.23 4.98 -13.01
CA ALA A 94 -13.13 4.06 -13.17
C ALA A 94 -12.54 4.20 -14.57
N THR A 95 -11.54 5.06 -14.73
CA THR A 95 -10.66 5.04 -15.90
C THR A 95 -9.75 3.84 -15.71
N ASN A 96 -10.24 2.64 -16.03
CA ASN A 96 -9.52 1.36 -16.13
C ASN A 96 -8.55 0.93 -15.00
N SER A 97 -8.46 1.63 -13.87
CA SER A 97 -7.60 1.28 -12.75
C SER A 97 -8.39 1.43 -11.45
N GLY A 98 -8.70 0.29 -10.82
CA GLY A 98 -9.74 0.13 -9.82
C GLY A 98 -9.59 1.01 -8.58
N ALA A 99 -10.49 1.98 -8.43
CA ALA A 99 -10.71 2.68 -7.18
C ALA A 99 -11.53 1.78 -6.23
N PHE A 100 -10.96 1.41 -5.09
CA PHE A 100 -11.63 0.66 -4.03
C PHE A 100 -12.44 1.62 -3.14
N ARG A 101 -13.75 1.40 -3.01
CA ARG A 101 -14.58 2.03 -1.97
C ARG A 101 -14.64 1.10 -0.77
N PRO A 102 -14.13 1.48 0.42
CA PRO A 102 -14.42 0.71 1.62
C PRO A 102 -15.95 0.79 1.89
N PRO A 103 -16.57 -0.29 2.39
CA PRO A 103 -17.99 -0.28 2.72
C PRO A 103 -18.28 0.83 3.73
N VAL A 104 -19.40 1.54 3.51
CA VAL A 104 -19.89 2.54 4.47
C VAL A 104 -20.34 1.75 5.71
N PRO A 105 -19.84 2.05 6.92
CA PRO A 105 -20.39 1.48 8.14
C PRO A 105 -21.87 1.91 8.26
N GLU A 106 -22.75 0.97 8.62
CA GLU A 106 -24.13 1.27 9.04
C GLU A 106 -24.16 2.17 10.28
#